data_AF-A0A0S8D9J9-F1
#
_entry.id   AF-A0A0S8D9J9-F1
#
_cell.length_a   1.000
_cell.length_b   1.000
_cell.length_c   1.000
_cell.angle_alpha   90.00
_cell.angle_beta   90.00
_cell.angle_gamma   90.00
#
_symmetry.space_group_name_H-M   'P 1'
#
loop_
_entity.id
_entity.type
_entity.pdbx_description
1 polymer ?
#
loop_
_entity_poly.entity_id
_entity_poly.type
_entity_poly.pdbx_seq_one_letter_code
_entity_poly.pdbx_strand_id
1 'polypeptide(L)'
;MRALALTVLLLSASVPDARSETWVEVGADPQAKFYIDVDSIVKVNDSLQVIKRGVYTSQLTERFDGDPTVFKETRGIVEIDCKLRVNRIRRIDMLDEEGMVVWSSGDMPRQLWLSVKPNSHAESTLDVACDYYGRL
;
A
#
# COMPACT_ATOMS: atom_id res chain seq x y z
N MET A 1 -58.37 14.43 -24.13
CA MET A 1 -57.84 13.56 -23.06
C MET A 1 -56.33 13.54 -23.22
N ARG A 2 -55.59 14.14 -22.28
CA ARG A 2 -54.13 14.29 -22.36
C ARG A 2 -53.45 13.01 -21.86
N ALA A 3 -52.50 12.52 -22.64
CA ALA A 3 -51.65 11.39 -22.34
C ALA A 3 -50.74 11.69 -21.13
N LEU A 4 -50.59 10.72 -20.22
CA LEU A 4 -49.46 10.66 -19.29
C LEU A 4 -48.55 9.53 -19.76
N ALA A 5 -47.41 9.90 -20.35
CA ALA A 5 -46.30 8.99 -20.59
C ALA A 5 -45.48 8.88 -19.30
N LEU A 6 -45.41 7.68 -18.74
CA LEU A 6 -44.61 7.37 -17.56
C LEU A 6 -43.17 7.08 -18.01
N THR A 7 -42.30 8.10 -17.93
CA THR A 7 -40.87 7.95 -18.22
C THR A 7 -40.19 7.30 -17.03
N VAL A 8 -39.82 6.03 -17.17
CA VAL A 8 -38.95 5.32 -16.22
C VAL A 8 -37.52 5.79 -16.44
N LEU A 9 -37.00 6.65 -15.56
CA LEU A 9 -35.56 6.93 -15.51
C LEU A 9 -34.84 5.72 -14.91
N LEU A 10 -34.16 4.95 -15.76
CA LEU A 10 -33.14 3.99 -15.34
C LEU A 10 -31.94 4.79 -14.79
N LEU A 11 -31.84 4.89 -13.46
CA LEU A 11 -30.62 5.32 -12.81
C LEU A 11 -29.57 4.21 -12.98
N SER A 12 -28.66 4.39 -13.94
CA SER A 12 -27.44 3.62 -14.05
C SER A 12 -26.58 3.91 -12.81
N ALA A 13 -26.72 3.12 -11.75
CA ALA A 13 -25.82 3.16 -10.63
C ALA A 13 -24.44 2.72 -11.12
N SER A 14 -23.54 3.68 -11.34
CA SER A 14 -22.12 3.43 -11.52
C SER A 14 -21.59 2.85 -10.20
N VAL A 15 -21.52 1.53 -10.11
CA VAL A 15 -20.83 0.84 -9.02
C VAL A 15 -19.38 1.30 -9.11
N PRO A 16 -18.82 1.93 -8.06
CA PRO A 16 -17.40 2.22 -8.05
C PRO A 16 -16.67 0.88 -8.15
N ASP A 17 -15.78 0.74 -9.14
CA ASP A 17 -14.86 -0.38 -9.24
C ASP A 17 -14.07 -0.46 -7.93
N ALA A 18 -14.51 -1.33 -7.03
CA ALA A 18 -13.72 -1.76 -5.90
C ALA A 18 -12.55 -2.52 -6.53
N ARG A 19 -11.40 -1.86 -6.67
CA ARG A 19 -10.17 -2.53 -7.06
C ARG A 19 -9.97 -3.69 -6.10
N SER A 20 -9.85 -4.89 -6.65
CA SER A 20 -9.45 -6.06 -5.88
C SER A 20 -8.12 -5.74 -5.20
N GLU A 21 -8.03 -6.02 -3.90
CA GLU A 21 -6.78 -6.00 -3.16
C GLU A 21 -6.44 -7.44 -2.81
N THR A 22 -5.25 -7.89 -3.21
CA THR A 22 -4.77 -9.24 -2.91
C THR A 22 -3.53 -9.15 -2.04
N TRP A 23 -3.72 -9.31 -0.74
CA TRP A 23 -2.66 -9.16 0.25
C TRP A 23 -1.87 -10.46 0.44
N VAL A 24 -0.58 -10.42 0.14
CA VAL A 24 0.38 -11.52 0.36
C VAL A 24 1.26 -11.18 1.56
N GLU A 25 1.32 -12.08 2.56
CA GLU A 25 2.24 -11.94 3.70
C GLU A 25 3.69 -12.09 3.23
N VAL A 26 4.53 -11.13 3.58
CA VAL A 26 5.97 -11.09 3.22
C VAL A 26 6.87 -11.15 4.45
N GLY A 27 6.31 -11.39 5.63
CA GLY A 27 7.07 -11.61 6.84
C GLY A 27 6.35 -11.08 8.08
N ALA A 28 6.91 -11.42 9.24
CA ALA A 28 6.44 -10.97 10.53
C ALA A 28 7.61 -10.85 11.50
N ASP A 29 7.42 -10.04 12.53
CA ASP A 29 8.27 -9.97 13.70
C ASP A 29 7.37 -9.95 14.97
N PRO A 30 7.93 -9.88 16.20
CA PRO A 30 7.10 -9.87 17.41
C PRO A 30 6.10 -8.70 17.51
N GLN A 31 6.32 -7.61 16.78
CA GLN A 31 5.52 -6.40 16.83
C GLN A 31 4.53 -6.29 15.66
N ALA A 32 4.84 -6.85 14.49
CA ALA A 32 4.02 -6.66 13.29
C ALA A 32 4.03 -7.82 12.30
N LYS A 33 2.98 -7.88 11.47
CA LYS A 33 2.93 -8.66 10.23
C LYS A 33 2.96 -7.74 9.03
N PHE A 34 3.70 -8.12 7.99
CA PHE A 34 3.90 -7.32 6.80
C PHE A 34 3.28 -7.99 5.58
N TYR A 35 2.60 -7.19 4.77
CA TYR A 35 1.94 -7.65 3.56
C TYR A 35 2.25 -6.73 2.39
N ILE A 36 2.17 -7.26 1.18
CA ILE A 36 2.10 -6.45 -0.04
C ILE A 36 0.79 -6.73 -0.76
N ASP A 37 0.25 -5.71 -1.41
CA ASP A 37 -0.89 -5.88 -2.32
C ASP A 37 -0.36 -6.19 -3.73
N VAL A 38 -0.51 -7.43 -4.19
CA VAL A 38 0.02 -7.82 -5.51
C VAL A 38 -0.77 -7.21 -6.66
N ASP A 39 -2.03 -6.83 -6.43
CA ASP A 39 -2.86 -6.14 -7.42
C ASP A 39 -2.44 -4.67 -7.60
N SER A 40 -1.65 -4.13 -6.65
CA SER A 40 -1.07 -2.77 -6.75
C SER A 40 0.25 -2.69 -7.52
N ILE A 41 0.82 -3.84 -7.92
CA ILE A 41 2.14 -3.87 -8.57
C ILE A 41 2.04 -3.26 -9.97
N VAL A 42 2.73 -2.14 -10.16
CA VAL A 42 2.80 -1.45 -11.45
C VAL A 42 4.23 -1.06 -11.79
N LYS A 43 4.59 -1.10 -13.07
CA LYS A 43 5.89 -0.59 -13.53
C LYS A 43 5.82 0.93 -13.71
N VAL A 44 6.79 1.63 -13.13
CA VAL A 44 6.96 3.07 -13.28
C VAL A 44 8.41 3.34 -13.71
N ASN A 45 8.60 3.75 -14.97
CA ASN A 45 9.93 3.81 -15.60
C ASN A 45 10.62 2.45 -15.58
N ASP A 46 11.80 2.33 -14.95
CA ASP A 46 12.58 1.10 -14.81
C ASP A 46 12.39 0.39 -13.46
N SER A 47 11.54 0.91 -12.58
CA SER A 47 11.23 0.32 -11.27
C SER A 47 9.79 -0.17 -11.19
N LEU A 48 9.51 -1.00 -10.19
CA LEU A 48 8.16 -1.37 -9.78
C LEU A 48 7.71 -0.47 -8.63
N GLN A 49 6.43 -0.14 -8.59
CA GLN A 49 5.74 0.40 -7.41
C GLN A 49 4.80 -0.67 -6.86
N VAL A 50 4.77 -0.80 -5.54
CA VAL A 50 3.89 -1.71 -4.82
C VAL A 50 3.42 -1.09 -3.51
N ILE A 51 2.16 -1.31 -3.16
CA ILE A 51 1.61 -0.97 -1.85
C ILE A 51 2.02 -2.05 -0.87
N LYS A 52 2.64 -1.63 0.23
CA LYS A 52 3.04 -2.47 1.35
C LYS A 52 2.33 -1.98 2.60
N ARG A 53 1.92 -2.90 3.48
CA ARG A 53 1.42 -2.56 4.82
C ARG A 53 2.12 -3.35 5.92
N GLY A 54 2.17 -2.76 7.11
CA GLY A 54 2.56 -3.40 8.36
C GLY A 54 1.42 -3.29 9.37
N VAL A 55 0.93 -4.42 9.88
CA VAL A 55 -0.17 -4.49 10.85
C VAL A 55 0.40 -4.88 12.21
N TYR A 56 0.23 -4.02 13.21
CA TYR A 56 0.89 -4.16 14.51
C TYR A 56 0.02 -4.93 15.52
N THR A 57 0.66 -5.72 16.38
CA THR A 57 -0.03 -6.55 17.39
C THR A 57 -0.69 -5.72 18.49
N SER A 58 -0.12 -4.56 18.82
CA SER A 58 -0.69 -3.53 19.70
C SER A 58 -0.74 -2.17 18.98
N GLN A 59 -1.49 -1.21 19.51
CA GLN A 59 -1.35 0.18 19.07
C GLN A 59 0.06 0.68 19.40
N LEU A 60 0.60 1.53 18.54
CA LEU A 60 1.85 2.25 18.76
C LEU A 60 1.57 3.75 18.83
N THR A 61 2.40 4.46 19.58
CA THR A 61 2.36 5.91 19.68
C THR A 61 3.70 6.46 19.26
N GLU A 62 3.72 7.24 18.19
CA GLU A 62 4.90 7.97 17.73
C GLU A 62 4.69 9.47 17.84
N ARG A 63 5.78 10.24 17.92
CA ARG A 63 5.70 11.71 17.98
C ARG A 63 6.24 12.31 16.69
N PHE A 64 5.34 12.89 15.90
CA PHE A 64 5.68 13.65 14.71
C PHE A 64 5.44 15.13 15.00
N ASP A 65 6.47 15.96 14.79
CA ASP A 65 6.42 17.40 15.06
C ASP A 65 5.97 17.80 16.49
N GLY A 66 6.14 16.88 17.44
CA GLY A 66 5.79 17.06 18.86
C GLY A 66 4.45 16.44 19.25
N ASP A 67 3.56 16.20 18.28
CA ASP A 67 2.21 15.69 18.52
C ASP A 67 2.19 14.15 18.55
N PRO A 68 1.55 13.55 19.57
CA PRO A 68 1.41 12.10 19.64
C PRO A 68 0.42 11.60 18.59
N THR A 69 0.86 10.67 17.75
CA THR A 69 0.05 9.95 16.76
C THR A 69 -0.08 8.50 17.19
N VAL A 70 -1.30 8.04 17.40
CA VAL A 70 -1.61 6.65 17.75
C VAL A 70 -2.05 5.91 16.50
N PHE A 71 -1.43 4.76 16.19
CA PHE A 71 -1.72 3.98 14.98
C PHE A 71 -1.62 2.48 15.23
N LYS A 72 -2.23 1.71 14.33
CA LYS A 72 -2.28 0.23 14.34
C LYS A 72 -1.79 -0.40 13.04
N GLU A 73 -1.76 0.37 11.96
CA GLU A 73 -1.24 -0.06 10.65
C GLU A 73 -0.36 1.05 10.05
N THR A 74 0.68 0.63 9.32
CA THR A 74 1.33 1.49 8.33
C THR A 74 0.98 1.00 6.93
N ARG A 75 0.77 1.91 5.99
CA ARG A 75 0.58 1.61 4.57
C ARG A 75 1.45 2.54 3.75
N GLY A 76 2.24 2.00 2.84
CA GLY A 76 3.19 2.81 2.08
C GLY A 76 3.37 2.33 0.66
N ILE A 77 3.87 3.23 -0.18
CA ILE A 77 4.27 2.92 -1.55
C ILE A 77 5.78 2.66 -1.52
N VAL A 78 6.17 1.46 -1.94
CA VAL A 78 7.57 1.06 -2.07
C VAL A 78 7.91 1.00 -3.55
N GLU A 79 9.02 1.64 -3.91
CA GLU A 79 9.64 1.48 -5.22
C GLU A 79 10.78 0.47 -5.17
N ILE A 80 10.85 -0.39 -6.18
CA ILE A 80 11.75 -1.54 -6.24
C ILE A 80 12.45 -1.57 -7.59
N ASP A 81 13.77 -1.63 -7.59
CA ASP A 81 14.56 -1.97 -8.78
C ASP A 81 14.98 -3.44 -8.70
N CYS A 82 14.36 -4.27 -9.53
CA CYS A 82 14.60 -5.71 -9.55
C CYS A 82 16.00 -6.09 -10.06
N LYS A 83 16.63 -5.25 -10.90
CA LYS A 83 17.97 -5.53 -11.45
C LYS A 83 19.04 -5.24 -10.41
N LEU A 84 18.91 -4.12 -9.72
CA LEU A 84 19.87 -3.68 -8.70
C LEU A 84 19.56 -4.23 -7.30
N ARG A 85 18.39 -4.85 -7.11
CA ARG A 85 17.88 -5.38 -5.83
C ARG A 85 17.88 -4.34 -4.70
N VAL A 86 17.47 -3.11 -5.05
CA VAL A 86 17.34 -1.98 -4.13
C VAL A 86 15.88 -1.55 -4.04
N ASN A 87 15.52 -0.89 -2.93
CA ASN A 87 14.21 -0.28 -2.77
C ASN A 87 14.31 1.15 -2.23
N ARG A 88 13.21 1.89 -2.32
CA ARG A 88 13.00 3.15 -1.61
C ARG A 88 11.54 3.31 -1.23
N ILE A 89 11.28 4.04 -0.16
CA ILE A 89 9.92 4.36 0.25
C ILE A 89 9.51 5.67 -0.43
N ARG A 90 8.31 5.73 -0.99
CA ARG A 90 7.76 6.92 -1.65
C ARG A 90 6.72 7.63 -0.82
N ARG A 91 6.03 6.90 0.05
CA ARG A 91 5.01 7.42 0.95
C ARG A 91 4.80 6.43 2.08
N ILE A 92 4.48 6.93 3.26
CA ILE A 92 3.99 6.16 4.40
C ILE A 92 2.79 6.91 4.98
N ASP A 93 1.69 6.20 5.13
CA ASP A 93 0.53 6.59 5.89
C ASP A 93 0.46 5.72 7.14
N MET A 94 0.06 6.31 8.25
CA MET A 94 -0.26 5.63 9.50
C MET A 94 -1.76 5.64 9.69
N LEU A 95 -2.31 4.49 10.03
CA LEU A 95 -3.74 4.26 10.13
C LEU A 95 -4.10 3.83 11.56
N ASP A 96 -5.20 4.34 12.09
CA ASP A 96 -5.78 3.88 13.36
C ASP A 96 -6.44 2.49 13.22
N GLU A 97 -7.15 2.04 14.27
CA GLU A 97 -7.80 0.72 14.28
C GLU A 97 -9.00 0.66 13.34
N GLU A 98 -9.60 1.80 13.05
CA GLU A 98 -10.70 1.98 12.11
C GLU A 98 -10.23 2.07 10.65
N GLY A 99 -8.91 2.10 10.42
CA GLY A 99 -8.31 2.23 9.10
C GLY A 99 -8.29 3.67 8.56
N MET A 100 -8.48 4.67 9.42
CA MET A 100 -8.41 6.08 9.07
C MET A 100 -6.98 6.58 9.14
N VAL A 101 -6.57 7.38 8.16
CA VAL A 101 -5.22 7.97 8.14
C VAL A 101 -5.11 9.02 9.25
N VAL A 102 -4.26 8.76 10.24
CA VAL A 102 -3.95 9.66 11.36
C VAL A 102 -2.69 10.48 11.13
N TRP A 103 -1.80 10.01 10.26
CA TRP A 103 -0.61 10.73 9.83
C TRP A 103 -0.16 10.26 8.44
N SER A 104 0.45 11.15 7.68
CA SER A 104 1.02 10.83 6.37
C SER A 104 2.33 11.57 6.17
N SER A 105 3.31 10.89 5.60
CA SER A 105 4.56 11.52 5.14
C SER A 105 4.33 12.43 3.92
N GLY A 106 3.18 12.31 3.26
CA GLY A 106 3.01 12.75 1.89
C GLY A 106 3.96 12.04 0.93
N ASP A 107 4.06 12.54 -0.29
CA ASP A 107 5.01 12.04 -1.28
C ASP A 107 6.44 12.45 -0.91
N MET A 108 7.35 11.47 -0.90
CA MET A 108 8.76 11.62 -0.55
C MET A 108 9.67 11.39 -1.77
N PRO A 109 9.77 12.36 -2.71
CA PRO A 109 10.42 12.10 -3.99
C PRO A 109 11.94 11.90 -3.92
N ARG A 110 12.57 12.34 -2.83
CA ARG A 110 14.02 12.41 -2.66
C ARG A 110 14.61 11.30 -1.77
N GLN A 111 13.85 10.25 -1.50
CA GLN A 111 14.35 9.11 -0.74
C GLN A 111 15.45 8.37 -1.49
N LEU A 112 16.49 8.01 -0.75
CA LEU A 112 17.64 7.26 -1.27
C LEU A 112 17.21 5.82 -1.60
N TRP A 113 17.83 5.25 -2.63
CA TRP A 113 17.77 3.83 -2.90
C TRP A 113 18.64 3.10 -1.88
N LEU A 114 18.06 2.11 -1.21
CA LEU A 114 18.71 1.32 -0.18
C LEU A 114 18.81 -0.13 -0.61
N SER A 115 19.97 -0.74 -0.33
CA SER A 115 20.14 -2.18 -0.47
C SER A 115 19.22 -2.91 0.50
N VAL A 116 18.59 -3.95 0.01
CA VAL A 116 17.69 -4.77 0.82
C VAL A 116 18.49 -5.74 1.67
N LYS A 117 18.20 -5.77 2.99
CA LYS A 117 18.88 -6.67 3.93
C LYS A 117 18.41 -8.12 3.72
N PRO A 118 19.32 -9.11 3.67
CA PRO A 118 18.96 -10.51 3.63
C PRO A 118 18.15 -10.97 4.85
N ASN A 119 17.28 -11.95 4.67
CA ASN A 119 16.38 -12.52 5.68
C ASN A 119 15.51 -11.46 6.36
N SER A 120 15.00 -10.49 5.57
CA SER A 120 14.11 -9.45 6.05
C SER A 120 12.80 -9.47 5.29
N HIS A 121 11.74 -8.92 5.88
CA HIS A 121 10.49 -8.72 5.16
C HIS A 121 10.64 -7.85 3.90
N ALA A 122 11.72 -7.05 3.82
CA ALA A 122 12.01 -6.22 2.65
C ALA A 122 12.57 -7.05 1.50
N GLU A 123 13.33 -8.11 1.79
CA GLU A 123 13.79 -9.08 0.79
C GLU A 123 12.62 -9.85 0.21
N SER A 124 11.75 -10.39 1.07
CA SER A 124 10.54 -11.09 0.61
C SER A 124 9.59 -10.16 -0.16
N THR A 125 9.50 -8.88 0.20
CA THR A 125 8.74 -7.89 -0.60
C THR A 125 9.33 -7.79 -2.01
N LEU A 126 10.66 -7.67 -2.11
CA LEU A 126 11.35 -7.56 -3.39
C LEU A 126 11.16 -8.81 -4.24
N ASP A 127 11.38 -9.98 -3.66
CA ASP A 127 11.29 -11.24 -4.37
C ASP A 127 9.86 -11.49 -4.89
N VAL A 128 8.83 -11.31 -4.05
CA VAL A 128 7.45 -11.48 -4.49
C VAL A 128 7.07 -10.46 -5.57
N ALA A 129 7.43 -9.19 -5.41
CA ALA A 129 7.09 -8.16 -6.40
C ALA A 129 7.77 -8.40 -7.75
N CYS A 130 9.07 -8.74 -7.74
CA CYS A 130 9.84 -8.99 -8.95
C CYS A 130 9.42 -10.30 -9.65
N ASP A 131 9.15 -11.36 -8.89
CA ASP A 131 8.63 -12.63 -9.43
C ASP A 131 7.24 -12.45 -10.04
N TYR A 132 6.36 -11.71 -9.37
CA TYR A 132 5.02 -11.44 -9.87
C TYR A 132 5.06 -10.69 -11.20
N TYR A 133 5.85 -9.61 -11.28
CA TYR A 133 6.02 -8.85 -12.52
C TYR A 133 6.64 -9.69 -13.65
N GLY A 134 7.59 -10.59 -13.34
CA GLY A 134 8.19 -11.48 -14.34
C GLY A 134 7.22 -12.52 -14.94
N ARG A 135 6.05 -12.71 -14.33
CA ARG A 135 4.99 -13.64 -14.81
C ARG A 135 3.87 -12.93 -15.58
N LEU A 136 3.82 -11.60 -15.53
CA LEU A 136 2.91 -10.77 -16.33
C LEU A 136 3.44 -10.60 -17.75
#